data_AF-A0A7J0H1P8-F1
#
_entry.id   AF-A0A7J0H1P8-F1
#
_cell.length_a   1.000
_cell.length_b   1.000
_cell.length_c   1.000
_cell.angle_alpha   90.00
_cell.angle_beta   90.00
_cell.angle_gamma   90.00
#
_symmetry.space_group_name_H-M   'P 1'
#
loop_
_entity.id
_entity.type
_entity.pdbx_description
1 polymer ?
#
loop_
_entity_poly.entity_id
_entity_poly.type
_entity_poly.pdbx_seq_one_letter_code
_entity_poly.pdbx_strand_id
1 'polypeptide(L)'
;MGSTSQSIRFGAPATATGGGNVEALNRVLADLCTRDNPKDGVALALKKHLEEEARDLSGEAFFRFMDQLYDRITSLLESNDVAENLGALRAIDELIDVSLGENASKVSRFSNYMRTVFELKRDPKILILASKVLGHLTRAGGAMTADEVEWQVKNALEWLHGERIEYRRFAAVLILKEMAENASTVFNVHVPEFVDAIWVALRDPTLAVREQAVEALRACLRVIEKRETRWRVQCLDRQMIYSGLRA
;
A
#
# COMPACT_ATOMS: atom_id res chain seq x y z
N MET A 1 12.83 75.61 21.72
CA MET A 1 13.28 74.36 22.37
C MET A 1 12.11 73.41 22.44
N GLY A 2 12.29 72.17 21.98
CA GLY A 2 11.31 71.08 22.10
C GLY A 2 10.75 70.58 20.76
N SER A 3 11.51 69.75 20.04
CA SER A 3 10.97 68.86 19.00
C SER A 3 11.21 67.42 19.45
N THR A 4 10.13 66.70 19.70
CA THR A 4 10.08 65.31 20.15
C THR A 4 10.47 64.35 19.03
N SER A 5 11.55 63.59 19.23
CA SER A 5 11.95 62.48 18.36
C SER A 5 11.10 61.24 18.68
N GLN A 6 10.27 60.81 17.74
CA GLN A 6 9.61 59.50 17.80
C GLN A 6 10.48 58.45 17.09
N SER A 7 10.84 57.42 17.84
CA SER A 7 11.59 56.26 17.37
C SER A 7 10.68 55.35 16.55
N ILE A 8 10.99 55.21 15.26
CA ILE A 8 10.39 54.19 14.38
C ILE A 8 11.08 52.86 14.72
N ARG A 9 10.36 51.96 15.40
CA ARG A 9 10.73 50.55 15.50
C ARG A 9 10.49 49.90 14.14
N PHE A 10 11.57 49.61 13.41
CA PHE A 10 11.52 48.68 12.29
C PHE A 10 11.23 47.29 12.83
N GLY A 11 10.07 46.74 12.45
CA GLY A 11 9.75 45.34 12.64
C GLY A 11 10.73 44.46 11.88
N ALA A 12 11.24 43.42 12.54
CA ALA A 12 12.05 42.39 11.91
C ALA A 12 11.24 41.69 10.79
N PRO A 13 11.90 41.26 9.70
CA PRO A 13 11.24 40.44 8.69
C PRO A 13 10.92 39.06 9.29
N ALA A 14 9.69 38.58 9.10
CA ALA A 14 9.33 37.20 9.35
C ALA A 14 10.09 36.32 8.34
N THR A 15 11.28 35.84 8.72
CA THR A 15 12.14 35.02 7.87
C THR A 15 11.83 33.54 8.03
N ALA A 16 11.47 32.92 6.90
CA ALA A 16 12.06 31.66 6.43
C ALA A 16 11.68 30.32 7.11
N THR A 17 10.60 30.21 7.88
CA THR A 17 10.20 28.89 8.42
C THR A 17 9.63 27.92 7.37
N GLY A 18 8.98 28.40 6.31
CA GLY A 18 8.38 27.52 5.30
C GLY A 18 9.36 26.81 4.35
N GLY A 19 10.54 27.39 4.08
CA GLY A 19 11.51 26.82 3.14
C GLY A 19 12.34 25.68 3.73
N GLY A 20 12.68 25.78 5.02
CA GLY A 20 13.48 24.77 5.72
C GLY A 20 12.77 23.43 5.85
N ASN A 21 11.45 23.44 6.07
CA ASN A 21 10.66 22.23 6.30
C ASN A 21 10.55 21.40 5.00
N VAL A 22 10.43 22.07 3.85
CA VAL A 22 10.41 21.41 2.53
C VAL A 22 11.75 20.79 2.17
N GLU A 23 12.86 21.46 2.48
CA GLU A 23 14.21 20.91 2.27
C GLU A 23 14.52 19.73 3.20
N ALA A 24 14.03 19.78 4.44
CA ALA A 24 14.12 18.66 5.39
C ALA A 24 13.32 17.45 4.89
N LEU A 25 12.07 17.67 4.49
CA LEU A 25 11.21 16.65 3.89
C LEU A 25 11.85 16.00 2.66
N ASN A 26 12.37 16.81 1.74
CA ASN A 26 13.02 16.29 0.53
C ASN A 26 14.26 15.45 0.84
N ARG A 27 15.04 15.82 1.86
CA ARG A 27 16.19 15.03 2.31
C ARG A 27 15.75 13.68 2.87
N VAL A 28 14.75 13.67 3.76
CA VAL A 28 14.22 12.43 4.34
C VAL A 28 13.65 11.51 3.26
N LEU A 29 12.91 12.04 2.29
CA LEU A 29 12.38 11.26 1.18
C LEU A 29 13.49 10.73 0.27
N ALA A 30 14.54 11.52 0.01
CA ALA A 30 15.70 11.07 -0.78
C ALA A 30 16.41 9.89 -0.10
N ASP A 31 16.55 9.90 1.24
CA ASP A 31 17.16 8.81 1.99
C ASP A 31 16.34 7.50 1.89
N LEU A 32 15.02 7.60 1.70
CA LEU A 32 14.15 6.44 1.45
C LEU A 32 14.28 5.89 0.02
N CYS A 33 14.76 6.68 -0.94
CA CYS A 33 14.88 6.33 -2.35
C CYS A 33 16.12 5.46 -2.61
N THR A 34 16.07 4.21 -2.16
CA THR A 34 17.15 3.23 -2.34
C THR A 34 16.63 1.91 -2.93
N ARG A 35 17.44 1.25 -3.77
CA ARG A 35 17.08 -0.05 -4.39
C ARG A 35 17.18 -1.23 -3.42
N ASP A 36 18.01 -1.08 -2.41
CA ASP A 36 18.21 -2.07 -1.35
C ASP A 36 17.37 -1.72 -0.14
N ASN A 37 17.43 -2.54 0.91
CA ASN A 37 16.74 -2.20 2.14
C ASN A 37 17.42 -0.96 2.74
N PRO A 38 16.66 0.11 3.06
CA PRO A 38 17.23 1.26 3.73
C PRO A 38 17.81 0.82 5.07
N LYS A 39 18.81 1.55 5.55
CA LYS A 39 19.37 1.30 6.89
C LYS A 39 18.26 1.39 7.92
N ASP A 40 18.35 0.57 8.97
CA ASP A 40 17.40 0.60 10.08
C ASP A 40 17.27 2.04 10.62
N GLY A 41 16.03 2.52 10.73
CA GLY A 41 15.71 3.84 11.26
C GLY A 41 15.47 4.96 10.25
N VAL A 42 15.76 4.78 8.94
CA VAL A 42 15.45 5.83 7.93
C VAL A 42 13.94 6.04 7.77
N ALA A 43 13.17 4.96 7.80
CA ALA A 43 11.70 5.03 7.74
C ALA A 43 11.11 5.71 8.99
N LEU A 44 11.67 5.41 10.17
CA LEU A 44 11.31 6.11 11.42
C LEU A 44 11.66 7.61 11.39
N ALA A 45 12.66 8.02 10.62
CA ALA A 45 13.02 9.43 10.50
C ALA A 45 11.88 10.25 9.86
N LEU A 46 11.16 9.69 8.88
CA LEU A 46 9.98 10.32 8.29
C LEU A 46 8.87 10.48 9.31
N LYS A 47 8.54 9.41 10.03
CA LYS A 47 7.52 9.46 11.08
C LYS A 47 7.85 10.49 12.16
N LYS A 48 9.10 10.51 12.63
CA LYS A 48 9.57 11.47 13.63
C LYS A 48 9.46 12.91 13.12
N HIS A 49 9.88 13.17 11.88
CA HIS A 49 9.79 14.50 11.28
C HIS A 49 8.33 14.96 11.16
N LEU A 50 7.42 14.09 10.74
CA LEU A 50 5.98 14.39 10.68
C LEU A 50 5.39 14.74 12.06
N GLU A 51 5.79 14.02 13.11
CA GLU A 51 5.35 14.30 14.48
C GLU A 51 5.92 15.61 15.04
N GLU A 52 7.15 15.98 14.66
CA GLU A 52 7.75 17.27 15.02
C GLU A 52 7.00 18.42 14.33
N GLU A 53 6.79 18.32 13.02
CA GLU A 53 6.03 19.32 12.24
C GLU A 53 4.58 19.45 12.71
N ALA A 54 3.94 18.35 13.13
CA ALA A 54 2.60 18.38 13.69
C ALA A 54 2.50 19.10 15.06
N ARG A 55 3.60 19.17 15.81
CA ARG A 55 3.67 19.93 17.08
C ARG A 55 3.97 21.40 16.85
N ASP A 56 4.79 21.70 15.84
CA ASP A 56 5.35 23.03 15.61
C ASP A 56 4.47 23.90 14.69
N LEU A 57 3.71 23.28 13.78
CA LEU A 57 2.87 23.98 12.81
C LEU A 57 1.43 24.18 13.30
N SER A 58 0.82 25.30 12.89
CA SER A 58 -0.63 25.48 13.00
C SER A 58 -1.38 24.52 12.06
N GLY A 59 -2.66 24.25 12.31
CA GLY A 59 -3.43 23.30 11.52
C GLY A 59 -3.45 23.57 10.00
N GLU A 60 -3.55 24.84 9.59
CA GLU A 60 -3.50 25.21 8.17
C GLU A 60 -2.10 25.02 7.56
N ALA A 61 -1.05 25.39 8.29
CA ALA A 61 0.33 25.21 7.83
C ALA A 61 0.69 23.72 7.73
N PHE A 62 0.25 22.91 8.71
CA PHE A 62 0.42 21.47 8.69
C PHE A 62 -0.34 20.82 7.53
N PHE A 63 -1.57 21.26 7.25
CA PHE A 63 -2.32 20.76 6.10
C PHE A 63 -1.59 21.02 4.77
N ARG A 64 -1.05 22.23 4.57
CA ARG A 64 -0.25 22.58 3.39
C ARG A 64 1.03 21.75 3.29
N PHE A 65 1.69 21.50 4.41
CA PHE A 65 2.87 20.65 4.47
C PHE A 65 2.54 19.20 4.05
N MET A 66 1.44 18.65 4.57
CA MET A 66 0.97 17.32 4.18
C MET A 66 0.63 17.24 2.69
N ASP A 67 -0.01 18.28 2.14
CA ASP A 67 -0.32 18.34 0.70
C ASP A 67 0.95 18.26 -0.15
N GLN A 68 1.99 19.03 0.20
CA GLN A 68 3.30 18.98 -0.45
C GLN A 68 3.97 17.61 -0.34
N LEU A 69 3.84 16.94 0.81
CA LEU A 69 4.32 15.56 0.98
C LEU A 69 3.60 14.60 0.04
N TYR A 70 2.28 14.67 -0.05
CA TYR A 70 1.50 13.81 -0.94
C TYR A 70 1.79 14.07 -2.42
N ASP A 71 1.97 15.34 -2.81
CA ASP A 71 2.40 15.70 -4.17
C ASP A 71 3.78 15.10 -4.48
N ARG A 72 4.71 15.17 -3.53
CA ARG A 72 6.05 14.59 -3.72
C ARG A 72 5.99 13.08 -3.83
N ILE A 73 5.21 12.40 -3.00
CA ILE A 73 4.99 10.95 -3.09
C ILE A 73 4.40 10.58 -4.46
N THR A 74 3.42 11.33 -4.95
CA THR A 74 2.80 11.10 -6.25
C THR A 74 3.84 11.22 -7.37
N SER A 75 4.66 12.27 -7.37
CA SER A 75 5.76 12.45 -8.32
C SER A 75 6.76 11.30 -8.28
N LEU A 76 7.13 10.82 -7.08
CA LEU A 76 8.05 9.69 -6.93
C LEU A 76 7.43 8.37 -7.40
N LEU A 77 6.11 8.17 -7.26
CA LEU A 77 5.41 7.00 -7.81
C LEU A 77 5.32 7.04 -9.33
N GLU A 78 5.17 8.22 -9.94
CA GLU A 78 5.08 8.37 -11.39
C GLU A 78 6.43 8.21 -12.09
N SER A 79 7.53 8.47 -11.39
CA SER A 79 8.89 8.31 -11.91
C SER A 79 9.17 6.92 -12.47
N ASN A 80 10.04 6.85 -13.48
CA ASN A 80 10.54 5.58 -14.03
C ASN A 80 11.70 4.99 -13.19
N ASP A 81 12.22 5.73 -12.21
CA ASP A 81 13.24 5.19 -11.31
C ASP A 81 12.62 4.26 -10.26
N VAL A 82 13.15 3.04 -10.21
CA VAL A 82 12.78 2.01 -9.25
C VAL A 82 13.12 2.45 -7.82
N ALA A 83 14.24 3.13 -7.61
CA ALA A 83 14.63 3.57 -6.26
C ALA A 83 13.63 4.60 -5.70
N GLU A 84 13.20 5.55 -6.54
CA GLU A 84 12.17 6.53 -6.19
C GLU A 84 10.81 5.88 -5.92
N ASN A 85 10.38 4.94 -6.76
CA ASN A 85 9.12 4.22 -6.53
C ASN A 85 9.16 3.42 -5.22
N LEU A 86 10.28 2.76 -4.91
CA LEU A 86 10.46 2.04 -3.65
C LEU A 86 10.47 3.01 -2.46
N GLY A 87 11.11 4.17 -2.58
CA GLY A 87 11.11 5.22 -1.56
C GLY A 87 9.71 5.74 -1.27
N ALA A 88 8.91 5.99 -2.31
CA ALA A 88 7.52 6.40 -2.17
C ALA A 88 6.66 5.35 -1.47
N LEU A 89 6.82 4.07 -1.82
CA LEU A 89 6.09 2.98 -1.15
C LEU A 89 6.44 2.87 0.34
N ARG A 90 7.72 3.04 0.72
CA ARG A 90 8.14 3.08 2.13
C ARG A 90 7.57 4.28 2.87
N ALA A 91 7.55 5.44 2.23
CA ALA A 91 6.93 6.63 2.80
C ALA A 91 5.42 6.41 3.06
N ILE A 92 4.72 5.78 2.11
CA ILE A 92 3.31 5.41 2.28
C ILE A 92 3.15 4.43 3.45
N ASP A 93 4.01 3.41 3.54
CA ASP A 93 3.96 2.40 4.61
C ASP A 93 4.04 3.04 6.00
N GLU A 94 4.99 3.97 6.20
CA GLU A 94 5.12 4.71 7.46
C GLU A 94 3.91 5.62 7.71
N LEU A 95 3.37 6.26 6.68
CA LEU A 95 2.22 7.14 6.79
C LEU A 95 0.91 6.42 7.16
N ILE A 96 0.81 5.11 6.91
CA ILE A 96 -0.36 4.31 7.31
C ILE A 96 -0.54 4.40 8.83
N ASP A 97 0.54 4.23 9.59
CA ASP A 97 0.56 4.20 11.06
C ASP A 97 0.47 5.58 11.72
N VAL A 98 0.70 6.65 10.96
CA VAL A 98 0.65 8.01 11.48
C VAL A 98 -0.81 8.43 11.73
N SER A 99 -1.17 8.63 12.99
CA SER A 99 -2.52 9.04 13.42
C SER A 99 -2.79 10.55 13.26
N LEU A 100 -2.30 11.14 12.17
CA LEU A 100 -2.45 12.57 11.87
C LEU A 100 -3.41 12.75 10.68
N GLY A 101 -4.38 13.66 10.84
CA GLY A 101 -5.37 13.98 9.82
C GLY A 101 -6.56 13.03 9.76
N GLU A 102 -7.36 13.16 8.70
CA GLU A 102 -8.57 12.36 8.48
C GLU A 102 -8.23 10.98 7.92
N ASN A 103 -8.48 9.93 8.72
CA ASN A 103 -8.17 8.55 8.34
C ASN A 103 -8.89 8.10 7.06
N ALA A 104 -10.12 8.56 6.80
CA ALA A 104 -10.87 8.17 5.61
C ALA A 104 -10.26 8.69 4.31
N SER A 105 -9.95 9.98 4.28
CA SER A 105 -9.31 10.65 3.15
C SER A 105 -7.93 10.05 2.87
N LYS A 106 -7.17 9.72 3.93
CA LYS A 106 -5.86 9.06 3.83
C LYS A 106 -5.96 7.64 3.25
N VAL A 107 -6.87 6.82 3.77
CA VAL A 107 -7.09 5.45 3.28
C VAL A 107 -7.48 5.47 1.80
N SER A 108 -8.44 6.31 1.41
CA SER A 108 -8.88 6.44 0.02
C SER A 108 -7.72 6.83 -0.92
N ARG A 109 -6.88 7.78 -0.50
CA ARG A 109 -5.70 8.21 -1.26
C ARG A 109 -4.69 7.06 -1.44
N PHE A 110 -4.37 6.34 -0.37
CA PHE A 110 -3.42 5.23 -0.42
C PHE A 110 -3.94 4.05 -1.25
N SER A 111 -5.24 3.76 -1.17
CA SER A 111 -5.89 2.79 -2.06
C SER A 111 -5.66 3.15 -3.53
N ASN A 112 -5.92 4.40 -3.91
CA ASN A 112 -5.68 4.87 -5.29
C ASN A 112 -4.20 4.76 -5.71
N TYR A 113 -3.26 5.09 -4.83
CA TYR A 113 -1.84 4.89 -5.11
C TYR A 113 -1.50 3.42 -5.36
N MET A 114 -2.03 2.49 -4.55
CA MET A 114 -1.79 1.06 -4.75
C MET A 114 -2.35 0.58 -6.09
N ARG A 115 -3.57 1.00 -6.47
CA ARG A 115 -4.15 0.70 -7.80
C ARG A 115 -3.22 1.14 -8.93
N THR A 116 -2.79 2.40 -8.92
CA THR A 116 -1.88 2.96 -9.93
C THR A 116 -0.56 2.20 -9.99
N VAL A 117 0.02 1.82 -8.85
CA VAL A 117 1.29 1.08 -8.81
C VAL A 117 1.15 -0.30 -9.47
N PHE A 118 0.12 -1.07 -9.12
CA PHE A 118 -0.10 -2.39 -9.71
C PHE A 118 -0.44 -2.34 -11.20
N GLU A 119 -1.10 -1.27 -11.66
CA GLU A 119 -1.44 -1.09 -13.07
C GLU A 119 -0.26 -0.65 -13.92
N LEU A 120 0.63 0.20 -13.41
CA LEU A 120 1.68 0.86 -14.20
C LEU A 120 3.07 0.26 -14.01
N LYS A 121 3.39 -0.28 -12.82
CA LYS A 121 4.72 -0.78 -12.52
C LYS A 121 4.89 -2.24 -12.91
N ARG A 122 6.12 -2.59 -13.29
CA ARG A 122 6.49 -3.92 -13.82
C ARG A 122 7.63 -4.56 -13.06
N ASP A 123 8.46 -3.76 -12.38
CA ASP A 123 9.61 -4.25 -11.62
C ASP A 123 9.14 -5.12 -10.44
N PRO A 124 9.61 -6.38 -10.32
CA PRO A 124 9.18 -7.27 -9.25
C PRO A 124 9.43 -6.74 -7.83
N LYS A 125 10.50 -5.97 -7.60
CA LYS A 125 10.79 -5.40 -6.27
C LYS A 125 9.72 -4.39 -5.87
N ILE A 126 9.26 -3.58 -6.82
CA ILE A 126 8.18 -2.63 -6.60
C ILE A 126 6.89 -3.38 -6.27
N LEU A 127 6.54 -4.41 -7.05
CA LEU A 127 5.31 -5.17 -6.86
C LEU A 127 5.28 -5.91 -5.51
N ILE A 128 6.42 -6.48 -5.08
CA ILE A 128 6.56 -7.14 -3.78
C ILE A 128 6.37 -6.13 -2.64
N LEU A 129 7.02 -4.96 -2.71
CA LEU A 129 6.87 -3.96 -1.67
C LEU A 129 5.44 -3.39 -1.65
N ALA A 130 4.87 -3.08 -2.82
CA ALA A 130 3.51 -2.59 -2.95
C ALA A 130 2.49 -3.55 -2.35
N SER A 131 2.66 -4.87 -2.52
CA SER A 131 1.75 -5.83 -1.90
C SER A 131 1.83 -5.81 -0.38
N LYS A 132 3.03 -5.64 0.20
CA LYS A 132 3.20 -5.49 1.64
C LYS A 132 2.53 -4.23 2.18
N VAL A 133 2.72 -3.11 1.49
CA VAL A 133 2.05 -1.84 1.83
C VAL A 133 0.53 -1.97 1.72
N LEU A 134 0.01 -2.62 0.68
CA LEU A 134 -1.42 -2.87 0.52
C LEU A 134 -1.99 -3.76 1.65
N GLY A 135 -1.27 -4.81 2.02
CA GLY A 135 -1.63 -5.68 3.14
C GLY A 135 -1.66 -4.92 4.47
N HIS A 136 -0.67 -4.06 4.70
CA HIS A 136 -0.61 -3.19 5.87
C HIS A 136 -1.79 -2.19 5.89
N LEU A 137 -2.04 -1.51 4.76
CA LEU A 137 -3.16 -0.57 4.59
C LEU A 137 -4.49 -1.24 4.92
N THR A 138 -4.68 -2.46 4.43
CA THR A 138 -5.89 -3.26 4.65
C THR A 138 -6.07 -3.62 6.13
N ARG A 139 -4.99 -3.99 6.81
CA ARG A 139 -5.02 -4.31 8.24
C ARG A 139 -5.30 -3.08 9.09
N ALA A 140 -4.64 -1.97 8.82
CA ALA A 140 -4.76 -0.73 9.58
C ALA A 140 -6.07 0.02 9.30
N GLY A 141 -6.53 0.04 8.05
CA GLY A 141 -7.79 0.67 7.64
C GLY A 141 -9.04 -0.12 8.02
N GLY A 142 -8.92 -1.44 8.22
CA GLY A 142 -9.99 -2.28 8.73
C GLY A 142 -11.24 -2.23 7.84
N ALA A 143 -12.40 -1.92 8.44
CA ALA A 143 -13.67 -1.88 7.73
C ALA A 143 -13.70 -0.85 6.58
N MET A 144 -12.90 0.21 6.66
CA MET A 144 -12.87 1.28 5.66
C MET A 144 -12.25 0.83 4.34
N THR A 145 -11.47 -0.25 4.35
CA THR A 145 -10.83 -0.82 3.17
C THR A 145 -11.64 -1.93 2.51
N ALA A 146 -12.85 -2.25 3.00
CA ALA A 146 -13.63 -3.40 2.51
C ALA A 146 -13.88 -3.34 0.98
N ASP A 147 -14.32 -2.18 0.48
CA ASP A 147 -14.59 -2.00 -0.96
C ASP A 147 -13.29 -2.07 -1.79
N GLU A 148 -12.18 -1.58 -1.24
CA GLU A 148 -10.87 -1.68 -1.89
C GLU A 148 -10.40 -3.13 -1.98
N VAL A 149 -10.53 -3.88 -0.88
CA VAL A 149 -10.18 -5.30 -0.84
C VAL A 149 -10.99 -6.08 -1.87
N GLU A 150 -12.31 -5.85 -1.93
CA GLU A 150 -13.18 -6.51 -2.91
C GLU A 150 -12.75 -6.18 -4.35
N TRP A 151 -12.45 -4.91 -4.64
CA TRP A 151 -11.97 -4.48 -5.94
C TRP A 151 -10.64 -5.15 -6.32
N GLN A 152 -9.65 -5.15 -5.41
CA GLN A 152 -8.33 -5.74 -5.63
C GLN A 152 -8.42 -7.25 -5.86
N VAL A 153 -9.25 -7.96 -5.09
CA VAL A 153 -9.46 -9.41 -5.25
C VAL A 153 -10.07 -9.72 -6.61
N LYS A 154 -11.15 -9.02 -7.01
CA LYS A 154 -11.79 -9.25 -8.32
C LYS A 154 -10.82 -8.99 -9.47
N ASN A 155 -10.12 -7.85 -9.45
CA ASN A 155 -9.15 -7.51 -10.49
C ASN A 155 -7.99 -8.52 -10.55
N ALA A 156 -7.48 -8.98 -9.41
CA ALA A 156 -6.44 -10.01 -9.38
C ALA A 156 -6.93 -11.36 -9.94
N LEU A 157 -8.17 -11.76 -9.64
CA LEU A 157 -8.77 -12.98 -10.20
C LEU A 157 -8.97 -12.85 -11.72
N GLU A 158 -9.39 -11.69 -12.22
CA GLU A 158 -9.48 -11.41 -13.65
C GLU A 158 -8.12 -11.54 -14.34
N TRP A 159 -7.04 -11.04 -13.73
CA TRP A 159 -5.68 -11.20 -14.26
C TRP A 159 -5.19 -12.65 -14.31
N LEU A 160 -5.69 -13.53 -13.43
CA LEU A 160 -5.38 -14.96 -13.48
C LEU A 160 -6.18 -15.69 -14.57
N HIS A 161 -7.44 -15.31 -14.80
CA HIS A 161 -8.30 -15.91 -15.81
C HIS A 161 -8.02 -15.42 -17.23
N GLY A 162 -7.56 -14.18 -17.37
CA GLY A 162 -7.30 -13.54 -18.65
C GLY A 162 -6.04 -14.02 -19.38
N GLU A 163 -5.68 -13.26 -20.42
CA GLU A 163 -4.46 -13.50 -21.18
C GLU A 163 -3.21 -13.43 -20.28
N ARG A 164 -2.23 -14.31 -20.55
CA ARG A 164 -0.99 -14.34 -19.76
C ARG A 164 -0.19 -13.06 -19.99
N ILE A 165 -0.23 -12.19 -19.00
CA ILE A 165 0.67 -11.05 -18.86
C ILE A 165 1.51 -11.28 -17.60
N GLU A 166 2.82 -11.45 -17.76
CA GLU A 166 3.71 -11.97 -16.71
C GLU A 166 3.68 -11.12 -15.42
N TYR A 167 3.84 -9.80 -15.54
CA TYR A 167 3.80 -8.92 -14.37
C TYR A 167 2.42 -8.93 -13.67
N ARG A 168 1.32 -9.08 -14.43
CA ARG A 168 -0.04 -9.15 -13.87
C ARG A 168 -0.25 -10.44 -13.10
N ARG A 169 0.23 -11.57 -13.63
CA ARG A 169 0.17 -12.85 -12.90
C ARG A 169 0.96 -12.79 -11.61
N PHE A 170 2.16 -12.21 -11.65
CA PHE A 170 2.98 -12.01 -10.47
C PHE A 170 2.32 -11.06 -9.45
N ALA A 171 1.77 -9.93 -9.89
CA ALA A 171 1.04 -9.01 -9.03
C ALA A 171 -0.22 -9.65 -8.43
N ALA A 172 -1.00 -10.39 -9.23
CA ALA A 172 -2.23 -11.03 -8.80
C ALA A 172 -2.01 -11.98 -7.62
N VAL A 173 -1.00 -12.86 -7.71
CA VAL A 173 -0.71 -13.80 -6.61
C VAL A 173 -0.24 -13.10 -5.34
N LEU A 174 0.50 -11.99 -5.47
CA LEU A 174 0.91 -11.17 -4.34
C LEU A 174 -0.29 -10.47 -3.67
N ILE A 175 -1.17 -9.85 -4.46
CA ILE A 175 -2.39 -9.21 -3.97
C ILE A 175 -3.27 -10.24 -3.25
N LEU A 176 -3.58 -11.36 -3.90
CA LEU A 176 -4.47 -12.39 -3.33
C LEU A 176 -3.93 -12.96 -2.01
N LYS A 177 -2.61 -13.16 -1.91
CA LYS A 177 -1.96 -13.53 -0.65
C LYS A 177 -2.24 -12.50 0.45
N GLU A 178 -1.94 -11.24 0.19
CA GLU A 178 -2.05 -10.17 1.19
C GLU A 178 -3.51 -9.93 1.60
N MET A 179 -4.47 -10.06 0.68
CA MET A 179 -5.89 -9.96 0.99
C MET A 179 -6.37 -11.13 1.85
N ALA A 180 -5.92 -12.35 1.57
CA ALA A 180 -6.24 -13.52 2.39
C ALA A 180 -5.67 -13.41 3.81
N GLU A 181 -4.45 -12.90 3.97
CA GLU A 181 -3.80 -12.74 5.28
C GLU A 181 -4.38 -11.59 6.10
N ASN A 182 -4.67 -10.45 5.48
CA ASN A 182 -5.01 -9.22 6.19
C ASN A 182 -6.52 -8.89 6.22
N ALA A 183 -7.32 -9.43 5.28
CA ALA A 183 -8.77 -9.21 5.20
C ALA A 183 -9.57 -10.50 5.04
N SER A 184 -9.26 -11.52 5.86
CA SER A 184 -9.89 -12.85 5.80
C SER A 184 -11.43 -12.86 5.78
N THR A 185 -12.10 -11.90 6.42
CA THR A 185 -13.57 -11.79 6.41
C THR A 185 -14.13 -11.41 5.05
N VAL A 186 -13.53 -10.39 4.41
CA VAL A 186 -13.94 -9.93 3.08
C VAL A 186 -13.50 -10.96 2.04
N PHE A 187 -12.27 -11.47 2.15
CA PHE A 187 -11.73 -12.47 1.22
C PHE A 187 -12.53 -13.78 1.20
N ASN A 188 -13.14 -14.20 2.32
CA ASN A 188 -13.79 -15.51 2.43
C ASN A 188 -14.91 -15.75 1.39
N VAL A 189 -15.59 -14.69 0.91
CA VAL A 189 -16.64 -14.86 -0.11
C VAL A 189 -16.07 -15.23 -1.49
N HIS A 190 -14.80 -14.90 -1.74
CA HIS A 190 -14.10 -15.15 -3.00
C HIS A 190 -13.32 -16.47 -3.01
N VAL A 191 -13.30 -17.22 -1.90
CA VAL A 191 -12.53 -18.47 -1.78
C VAL A 191 -12.82 -19.48 -2.90
N PRO A 192 -14.09 -19.74 -3.30
CA PRO A 192 -14.37 -20.66 -4.42
C PRO A 192 -13.69 -20.22 -5.72
N GLU A 193 -13.83 -18.95 -6.06
CA GLU A 193 -13.28 -18.38 -7.29
C GLU A 193 -11.74 -18.36 -7.26
N PHE A 194 -11.16 -18.04 -6.10
CA PHE A 194 -9.73 -18.13 -5.87
C PHE A 194 -9.20 -19.55 -6.07
N VAL A 195 -9.85 -20.57 -5.49
CA VAL A 195 -9.42 -21.97 -5.62
C VAL A 195 -9.50 -22.43 -7.07
N ASP A 196 -10.49 -21.98 -7.83
CA ASP A 196 -10.60 -22.31 -9.25
C ASP A 196 -9.48 -21.59 -10.07
N ALA A 197 -9.17 -20.33 -9.75
CA ALA A 197 -8.19 -19.51 -10.47
C ALA A 197 -6.72 -19.86 -10.18
N ILE A 198 -6.37 -20.20 -8.93
CA ILE A 198 -4.98 -20.32 -8.46
C ILE A 198 -4.18 -21.42 -9.19
N TRP A 199 -4.87 -22.44 -9.71
CA TRP A 199 -4.26 -23.50 -10.51
C TRP A 199 -3.59 -22.99 -11.79
N VAL A 200 -4.02 -21.84 -12.32
CA VAL A 200 -3.37 -21.19 -13.47
C VAL A 200 -1.98 -20.69 -13.06
N ALA A 201 -1.87 -20.03 -11.91
CA ALA A 201 -0.61 -19.49 -11.41
C ALA A 201 0.37 -20.59 -10.94
N LEU A 202 -0.13 -21.66 -10.32
CA LEU A 202 0.68 -22.82 -9.90
C LEU A 202 1.35 -23.55 -11.08
N ARG A 203 0.79 -23.43 -12.29
CA ARG A 203 1.32 -24.01 -13.52
C ARG A 203 2.03 -22.98 -14.41
N ASP A 204 2.24 -21.75 -13.93
CA ASP A 204 2.93 -20.72 -14.72
C ASP A 204 4.37 -21.16 -15.02
N PRO A 205 4.92 -20.89 -16.23
CA PRO A 205 6.31 -21.20 -16.54
C PRO A 205 7.32 -20.46 -15.65
N THR A 206 6.97 -19.29 -15.13
CA THR A 206 7.85 -18.49 -14.27
C THR A 206 7.86 -19.03 -12.84
N LEU A 207 9.04 -19.42 -12.33
CA LEU A 207 9.20 -20.00 -10.99
C LEU A 207 8.70 -19.07 -9.88
N ALA A 208 9.07 -17.79 -9.93
CA ALA A 208 8.68 -16.81 -8.91
C ALA A 208 7.16 -16.68 -8.77
N VAL A 209 6.40 -16.81 -9.87
CA VAL A 209 4.92 -16.82 -9.84
C VAL A 209 4.41 -18.05 -9.11
N ARG A 210 4.98 -19.24 -9.38
CA ARG A 210 4.58 -20.48 -8.71
C ARG A 210 4.85 -20.44 -7.21
N GLU A 211 6.01 -19.93 -6.79
CA GLU A 211 6.36 -19.79 -5.38
C GLU A 211 5.38 -18.88 -4.64
N GLN A 212 5.08 -17.71 -5.20
CA GLN A 212 4.10 -16.80 -4.60
C GLN A 212 2.67 -17.37 -4.64
N ALA A 213 2.32 -18.15 -5.67
CA ALA A 213 1.03 -18.84 -5.73
C ALA A 213 0.87 -19.88 -4.61
N VAL A 214 1.93 -20.60 -4.23
CA VAL A 214 1.91 -21.53 -3.09
C VAL A 214 1.69 -20.76 -1.79
N GLU A 215 2.34 -19.62 -1.60
CA GLU A 215 2.13 -18.77 -0.42
C GLU A 215 0.70 -18.20 -0.37
N ALA A 216 0.15 -17.78 -1.50
CA ALA A 216 -1.25 -17.34 -1.60
C ALA A 216 -2.23 -18.47 -1.26
N LEU A 217 -2.00 -19.69 -1.78
CA LEU A 217 -2.80 -20.86 -1.47
C LEU A 217 -2.72 -21.21 0.02
N ARG A 218 -1.53 -21.15 0.61
CA ARG A 218 -1.32 -21.36 2.05
C ARG A 218 -2.12 -20.35 2.88
N ALA A 219 -2.09 -19.07 2.50
CA ALA A 219 -2.87 -18.03 3.16
C ALA A 219 -4.38 -18.32 3.07
N CYS A 220 -4.88 -18.70 1.89
CA CYS A 220 -6.29 -19.09 1.70
C CYS A 220 -6.69 -20.30 2.57
N LEU A 221 -5.85 -21.35 2.63
CA LEU A 221 -6.13 -22.52 3.46
C LEU A 221 -6.27 -22.16 4.95
N ARG A 222 -5.47 -21.21 5.45
CA ARG A 222 -5.61 -20.69 6.83
C ARG A 222 -6.93 -19.94 7.04
N VAL A 223 -7.48 -19.29 6.01
CA VAL A 223 -8.81 -18.65 6.07
C VAL A 223 -9.90 -19.71 6.21
N ILE A 224 -9.79 -20.81 5.46
CA ILE A 224 -10.74 -21.93 5.50
C ILE A 224 -10.69 -22.64 6.85
N GLU A 225 -9.48 -22.95 7.33
CA GLU A 225 -9.25 -23.63 8.62
C GLU A 225 -9.94 -22.91 9.78
N LYS A 226 -9.84 -21.58 9.84
CA LYS A 226 -10.44 -20.77 10.91
C LYS A 226 -11.98 -20.73 10.89
N ARG A 227 -12.64 -21.19 9.82
CA ARG A 227 -14.09 -21.04 9.59
C ARG A 227 -14.80 -22.38 9.35
N GLU A 228 -14.26 -23.47 9.91
CA GLU A 228 -14.66 -24.87 9.68
C GLU A 228 -16.15 -25.23 9.76
N THR A 229 -17.04 -24.37 10.28
CA THR A 229 -18.46 -24.67 10.42
C THR A 229 -19.29 -24.59 9.14
N ARG A 230 -18.79 -24.05 8.00
CA ARG A 230 -19.59 -23.90 6.77
C ARG A 230 -19.10 -24.67 5.53
N TRP A 231 -17.81 -24.98 5.42
CA TRP A 231 -17.20 -25.53 4.19
C TRP A 231 -17.26 -27.06 4.04
N ARG A 232 -17.42 -27.81 5.14
CA ARG A 232 -17.46 -29.29 5.07
C ARG A 232 -18.62 -29.81 4.20
N VAL A 233 -19.74 -29.09 4.12
CA VAL A 233 -20.90 -29.53 3.32
C VAL A 233 -20.69 -29.24 1.83
N GLN A 234 -20.21 -28.05 1.45
CA GLN A 234 -20.06 -27.68 0.02
C GLN A 234 -18.85 -28.31 -0.68
N CYS A 235 -17.75 -28.57 0.03
CA CYS A 235 -16.55 -29.14 -0.58
C CYS A 235 -16.71 -30.63 -0.90
N LEU A 236 -17.39 -31.39 -0.02
CA LEU A 236 -17.73 -32.80 -0.25
C LEU A 236 -18.67 -32.94 -1.46
N ASP A 237 -19.66 -32.06 -1.59
CA ASP A 237 -20.59 -32.10 -2.73
C ASP A 237 -19.88 -31.85 -4.07
N ARG A 238 -18.94 -30.88 -4.13
CA ARG A 238 -18.21 -30.58 -5.37
C ARG A 238 -17.19 -31.66 -5.72
N GLN A 239 -16.48 -32.24 -4.75
CA GLN A 239 -15.59 -33.39 -5.00
C GLN A 239 -16.36 -34.61 -5.50
N MET A 240 -17.56 -34.88 -4.97
CA MET A 240 -18.40 -35.98 -5.46
C MET A 240 -18.89 -35.77 -6.90
N ILE A 241 -19.26 -34.55 -7.29
CA ILE A 241 -19.68 -34.22 -8.67
C ILE A 241 -18.52 -34.42 -9.66
N TYR A 242 -17.30 -34.01 -9.31
CA TYR A 242 -16.13 -34.20 -10.19
C TYR A 242 -15.65 -35.66 -10.25
N SER A 243 -15.86 -36.47 -9.21
CA SER A 243 -15.59 -37.91 -9.26
C SER A 243 -16.68 -38.73 -9.96
N GLY A 244 -17.91 -38.21 -10.07
CA GLY A 244 -19.06 -38.87 -10.70
C GLY A 244 -19.15 -38.70 -12.23
N LEU A 245 -18.37 -37.78 -12.83
CA LEU A 245 -18.31 -37.59 -14.29
C LEU A 245 -17.16 -38.35 -14.99
N ARG A 246 -16.47 -39.24 -14.27
CA ARG A 246 -15.58 -40.25 -14.83
C ARG A 246 -16.05 -41.65 -14.43
N ALA A 247 -17.16 -42.08 -15.02
CA ALA A 247 -17.54 -43.49 -15.16
C ALA A 247 -18.18 -43.67 -16.54
#